data_AF-V4SCA3-F1
#
_entry.id   AF-V4SCA3-F1
#
_cell.length_a   1.000
_cell.length_b   1.000
_cell.length_c   1.000
_cell.angle_alpha   90.00
_cell.angle_beta   90.00
_cell.angle_gamma   90.00
#
_symmetry.space_group_name_H-M   'P 1'
#
loop_
_entity.id
_entity.type
_entity.pdbx_description
1 polymer ?
#
loop_
_entity_poly.entity_id
_entity_poly.type
_entity_poly.pdbx_seq_one_letter_code
_entity_poly.pdbx_strand_id
1 'polypeptide(L)'
;MSSTTQFTFGPYKIDAKEVFYSTPLSYAMVNLRPLLPDNSLMKNRGRRSPRYTGPKMKPTTAATRLPFYEVVYGFFNLCVVHHEHVLVCSRREAKRFADLTADETTDLWLTAQKVGKQLESYHKGSSTTFAIQDGPEAGQTVPHVHIHVLPRKAGDFEKNDEIYDAIEVKEKELQQKLDLDKERKDRSLEEMNQEADQYRSLFL
;
A
#
# COMPACT_ATOMS: atom_id res chain seq x y z
N MET A 1 15.38 10.70 32.19
CA MET A 1 14.63 9.45 31.99
C MET A 1 14.23 9.40 30.53
N SER A 2 14.84 8.51 29.75
CA SER A 2 14.56 8.39 28.31
C SER A 2 13.13 7.88 28.15
N SER A 3 12.21 8.72 27.67
CA SER A 3 10.87 8.25 27.31
C SER A 3 11.03 7.31 26.13
N THR A 4 10.92 6.00 26.35
CA THR A 4 10.90 5.01 25.28
C THR A 4 9.72 5.35 24.37
N THR A 5 9.99 5.86 23.18
CA THR A 5 8.96 6.18 22.20
C THR A 5 8.23 4.89 21.85
N GLN A 6 7.00 4.75 22.35
CA GLN A 6 6.18 3.56 22.10
C GLN A 6 5.39 3.75 20.79
N PHE A 7 5.37 2.71 19.96
CA PHE A 7 4.63 2.68 18.70
C PHE A 7 3.57 1.57 18.75
N THR A 8 2.38 1.87 18.26
CA THR A 8 1.26 0.93 18.25
C THR A 8 0.50 1.03 16.93
N PHE A 9 0.08 -0.12 16.41
CA PHE A 9 -0.75 -0.21 15.22
C PHE A 9 -2.05 -0.94 15.57
N GLY A 10 -3.07 -0.19 16.00
CA GLY A 10 -4.26 -0.78 16.59
C GLY A 10 -3.87 -1.62 17.82
N PRO A 11 -4.26 -2.90 17.91
CA PRO A 11 -3.92 -3.73 19.07
C PRO A 11 -2.45 -4.17 19.12
N TYR A 12 -1.67 -3.95 18.06
CA TYR A 12 -0.31 -4.47 17.93
C TYR A 12 0.73 -3.47 18.46
N LYS A 13 1.70 -3.96 19.23
CA LYS A 13 2.89 -3.19 19.59
C LYS A 13 3.92 -3.32 18.48
N ILE A 14 4.48 -2.20 18.05
CA ILE A 14 5.49 -2.15 16.98
C ILE A 14 6.86 -1.88 17.61
N ASP A 15 7.86 -2.68 17.27
CA ASP A 15 9.23 -2.44 17.73
C ASP A 15 9.76 -1.16 17.05
N ALA A 16 10.47 -0.33 17.80
CA ALA A 16 11.11 0.87 17.24
C ALA A 16 12.07 0.52 16.08
N LYS A 17 12.61 -0.70 16.06
CA LYS A 17 13.45 -1.22 14.97
C LYS A 17 12.70 -1.45 13.66
N GLU A 18 11.37 -1.51 13.66
CA GLU A 18 10.55 -1.58 12.45
C GLU A 18 10.17 -0.19 11.91
N VAL A 19 10.34 0.86 12.73
CA VAL A 19 10.00 2.25 12.40
C VAL A 19 11.22 2.99 11.87
N PHE A 20 11.18 3.42 10.61
CA PHE A 20 12.31 4.06 9.94
C PHE A 20 12.23 5.59 9.86
N TYR A 21 11.05 6.17 10.09
CA TYR A 21 10.86 7.61 10.14
C TYR A 21 9.73 7.96 11.12
N SER A 22 9.84 9.06 11.86
CA SER A 22 8.74 9.51 12.72
C SER A 22 8.76 11.01 12.98
N THR A 23 7.57 11.54 13.27
CA THR A 23 7.31 12.91 13.71
C THR A 23 6.62 12.86 15.09
N PRO A 24 6.27 14.01 15.68
CA PRO A 24 5.43 14.04 16.88
C PRO A 24 4.00 13.50 16.67
N LEU A 25 3.48 13.45 15.44
CA LEU A 25 2.08 13.08 15.15
C LEU A 25 1.91 11.84 14.26
N SER A 26 2.97 11.41 13.56
CA SER A 26 2.94 10.26 12.64
C SER A 26 4.23 9.45 12.69
N TYR A 27 4.20 8.25 12.13
CA TYR A 27 5.38 7.41 11.97
C TYR A 27 5.26 6.50 10.75
N ALA A 28 6.41 6.09 10.20
CA ALA A 28 6.50 5.22 9.05
C ALA A 28 7.22 3.92 9.42
N MET A 29 6.62 2.78 9.06
CA MET A 29 7.12 1.45 9.39
C MET A 29 7.11 0.51 8.19
N VAL A 30 7.99 -0.48 8.21
CA VAL A 30 8.01 -1.54 7.20
C VAL A 30 6.82 -2.50 7.40
N ASN A 31 6.31 -3.08 6.33
CA ASN A 31 5.10 -3.91 6.38
C ASN A 31 5.41 -5.38 6.74
N LEU A 32 4.71 -6.00 7.69
CA LEU A 32 4.97 -7.41 8.08
C LEU A 32 4.67 -8.42 6.97
N ARG A 33 3.63 -8.17 6.15
CA ARG A 33 3.12 -9.11 5.13
C ARG A 33 3.03 -8.46 3.73
N PRO A 34 4.15 -8.13 3.08
CA PRO A 34 4.10 -7.70 1.68
C PRO A 34 3.62 -8.86 0.80
N LEU A 35 2.80 -8.58 -0.22
CA LEU A 35 2.54 -9.59 -1.26
C LEU A 35 3.78 -9.70 -2.13
N LEU A 36 4.32 -10.91 -2.24
CA LEU A 36 5.38 -11.22 -3.19
C LEU A 36 4.76 -11.35 -4.58
N PRO A 37 5.32 -10.73 -5.63
CA PRO A 37 4.92 -11.08 -6.98
C PRO A 37 5.28 -12.55 -7.22
N ASP A 38 4.31 -13.36 -7.64
CA ASP A 38 4.57 -14.72 -8.07
C ASP A 38 5.55 -14.69 -9.26
N ASN A 39 6.66 -15.43 -9.15
CA ASN A 39 7.67 -15.60 -10.19
C ASN A 39 7.09 -16.17 -11.50
N SER A 40 5.86 -16.70 -11.50
CA SER A 40 5.15 -17.14 -12.70
C SER A 40 4.72 -15.98 -13.60
N LEU A 41 4.41 -14.80 -13.05
CA LEU A 41 3.95 -13.61 -13.78
C LEU A 41 5.10 -12.79 -14.39
N MET A 42 6.35 -12.99 -13.94
CA MET A 42 7.51 -12.25 -14.46
C MET A 42 8.14 -12.85 -15.74
N LYS A 43 7.54 -13.90 -16.34
CA LYS A 43 8.19 -14.67 -17.42
C LYS A 43 8.10 -14.07 -18.82
N ASN A 44 7.40 -12.95 -19.05
CA ASN A 44 7.31 -12.33 -20.37
C ASN A 44 8.08 -11.00 -20.48
N ARG A 45 9.39 -11.04 -20.19
CA ARG A 45 10.32 -9.93 -20.48
C ARG A 45 10.57 -9.83 -21.98
N GLY A 46 9.80 -8.99 -22.68
CA GLY A 46 10.07 -8.75 -24.11
C GLY A 46 9.24 -7.68 -24.83
N ARG A 47 8.22 -7.09 -24.21
CA ARG A 47 7.42 -6.05 -24.88
C ARG A 47 7.55 -4.72 -24.15
N ARG A 48 8.13 -3.72 -24.82
CA ARG A 48 8.09 -2.33 -24.39
C ARG A 48 6.61 -1.94 -24.18
N SER A 49 6.26 -1.48 -22.98
CA SER A 49 4.94 -0.94 -22.70
C SER A 49 4.68 0.28 -23.60
N PRO A 50 3.52 0.36 -24.29
CA PRO A 50 3.16 1.53 -25.07
C PRO A 50 3.05 2.77 -24.16
N ARG A 51 3.39 3.95 -24.68
CA ARG A 51 3.06 5.22 -24.01
C ARG A 51 1.55 5.30 -23.85
N TYR A 52 1.08 5.50 -22.61
CA TYR A 52 -0.32 5.74 -22.30
C TYR A 52 -0.84 6.94 -23.10
N THR A 53 -1.80 6.69 -23.99
CA THR A 53 -2.55 7.70 -24.74
C THR A 53 -4.03 7.42 -24.50
N GLY A 54 -4.49 7.73 -23.28
CA GLY A 54 -5.81 7.32 -22.80
C GLY A 54 -6.97 7.68 -23.75
N PRO A 55 -7.98 6.82 -23.90
CA PRO A 55 -9.15 7.11 -24.73
C PRO A 55 -10.05 8.17 -24.09
N LYS A 56 -10.58 9.11 -24.90
CA LYS A 56 -11.68 10.00 -24.49
C LYS A 56 -12.93 9.16 -24.25
N MET A 57 -13.44 9.13 -23.01
CA MET A 57 -14.67 8.42 -22.65
C MET A 57 -15.84 8.84 -23.56
N LYS A 58 -16.50 7.87 -24.17
CA LYS A 58 -17.85 8.02 -24.72
C LYS A 58 -18.84 7.35 -23.77
N PRO A 59 -19.99 7.97 -23.48
CA PRO A 59 -20.96 7.40 -22.55
C PRO A 59 -21.64 6.19 -23.21
N THR A 60 -21.55 5.02 -22.60
CA THR A 60 -22.30 3.82 -23.00
C THR A 60 -23.43 3.53 -22.02
N THR A 61 -24.62 3.34 -22.59
CA THR A 61 -25.88 3.02 -21.94
C THR A 61 -26.02 1.50 -21.75
N ALA A 62 -25.60 0.96 -20.60
CA ALA A 62 -26.10 -0.32 -20.06
C ALA A 62 -25.58 -0.48 -18.63
N ALA A 63 -26.47 -0.32 -17.65
CA ALA A 63 -26.15 -0.38 -16.22
C ALA A 63 -26.32 -1.80 -15.68
N THR A 64 -25.31 -2.66 -15.82
CA THR A 64 -25.17 -3.85 -14.97
C THR A 64 -24.39 -3.40 -13.73
N ARG A 65 -25.12 -2.91 -12.72
CA ARG A 65 -24.55 -2.46 -11.44
C ARG A 65 -24.07 -3.66 -10.62
N LEU A 66 -22.84 -4.11 -10.86
CA LEU A 66 -22.03 -4.55 -9.72
C LEU A 66 -21.59 -3.29 -8.96
N PRO A 67 -21.72 -3.26 -7.64
CA PRO A 67 -21.52 -2.05 -6.87
C PRO A 67 -20.04 -1.67 -6.88
N PHE A 68 -19.79 -0.39 -7.17
CA PHE A 68 -18.46 0.23 -7.31
C PHE A 68 -17.45 -0.13 -6.19
N TYR A 69 -17.94 -0.50 -5.00
CA TYR A 69 -17.11 -0.90 -3.85
C TYR A 69 -16.23 -2.13 -4.11
N GLU A 70 -16.73 -3.15 -4.80
CA GLU A 70 -16.05 -4.44 -4.98
C GLU A 70 -14.83 -4.34 -5.92
N VAL A 71 -14.90 -3.39 -6.86
CA VAL A 71 -13.83 -3.08 -7.82
C VAL A 71 -12.66 -2.39 -7.10
N VAL A 72 -12.97 -1.43 -6.23
CA VAL A 72 -11.98 -0.70 -5.43
C VAL A 72 -11.31 -1.66 -4.44
N TYR A 73 -12.08 -2.50 -3.75
CA TYR A 73 -11.55 -3.49 -2.81
C TYR A 73 -10.56 -4.47 -3.48
N GLY A 74 -10.86 -4.91 -4.70
CA GLY A 74 -9.98 -5.76 -5.50
C GLY A 74 -8.69 -5.06 -5.97
N PHE A 75 -8.79 -3.78 -6.37
CA PHE A 75 -7.64 -2.98 -6.83
C PHE A 75 -6.62 -2.73 -5.72
N PHE A 76 -7.08 -2.40 -4.51
CA PHE A 76 -6.18 -2.09 -3.40
C PHE A 76 -5.44 -3.32 -2.87
N ASN A 77 -6.12 -4.47 -2.77
CA ASN A 77 -5.46 -5.73 -2.43
C ASN A 77 -4.45 -6.18 -3.51
N LEU A 78 -4.68 -5.85 -4.79
CA LEU A 78 -3.74 -6.11 -5.89
C LEU A 78 -2.56 -5.14 -5.93
N CYS A 79 -2.75 -3.88 -5.52
CA CYS A 79 -1.66 -2.89 -5.52
C CYS A 79 -0.61 -3.17 -4.44
N VAL A 80 -0.95 -3.92 -3.38
CA VAL A 80 -0.10 -4.25 -2.22
C VAL A 80 0.99 -5.31 -2.52
N VAL A 81 1.19 -5.64 -3.81
CA VAL A 81 2.12 -6.63 -4.36
C VAL A 81 3.49 -6.03 -4.62
N HIS A 82 4.23 -5.68 -3.56
CA HIS A 82 5.67 -5.46 -3.69
C HIS A 82 6.41 -5.48 -2.34
N HIS A 83 7.68 -5.90 -2.35
CA HIS A 83 8.59 -5.82 -1.20
C HIS A 83 8.84 -4.38 -0.70
N GLU A 84 8.50 -3.37 -1.51
CA GLU A 84 8.81 -1.96 -1.30
C GLU A 84 7.66 -1.19 -0.63
N HIS A 85 6.62 -1.90 -0.17
CA HIS A 85 5.42 -1.34 0.44
C HIS A 85 5.63 -1.07 1.94
N VAL A 86 5.43 0.19 2.33
CA VAL A 86 5.49 0.65 3.71
C VAL A 86 4.18 1.30 4.16
N LEU A 87 4.02 1.45 5.47
CA LEU A 87 2.87 2.12 6.07
C LEU A 87 3.29 3.42 6.74
N VAL A 88 2.52 4.48 6.54
CA VAL A 88 2.61 5.73 7.29
C VAL A 88 1.36 5.87 8.15
N CYS A 89 1.51 5.84 9.46
CA CYS A 89 0.41 5.79 10.42
C CYS A 89 0.36 7.05 11.28
N SER A 90 -0.84 7.42 11.73
CA SER A 90 -0.99 8.40 12.81
C SER A 90 -0.38 7.84 14.10
N ARG A 91 0.18 8.68 14.97
CA ARG A 91 0.64 8.24 16.30
C ARG A 91 -0.53 7.94 17.24
N ARG A 92 -1.57 8.76 17.18
CA ARG A 92 -2.81 8.50 17.91
C ARG A 92 -3.60 7.45 17.16
N GLU A 93 -4.13 6.48 17.89
CA GLU A 93 -4.97 5.40 17.36
C GLU A 93 -6.38 5.89 16.97
N ALA A 94 -6.46 6.73 15.92
CA ALA A 94 -7.70 7.08 15.25
C ALA A 94 -8.17 5.92 14.37
N LYS A 95 -9.45 5.55 14.43
CA LYS A 95 -9.98 4.41 13.67
C LYS A 95 -10.36 4.81 12.25
N ARG A 96 -10.94 6.00 12.11
CA ARG A 96 -11.39 6.59 10.85
C ARG A 96 -10.59 7.84 10.53
N PHE A 97 -10.39 8.11 9.24
CA PHE A 97 -9.68 9.30 8.77
C PHE A 97 -10.37 10.59 9.26
N ALA A 98 -11.70 10.58 9.35
CA ALA A 98 -12.49 11.67 9.90
C ALA A 98 -12.26 11.93 11.40
N ASP A 99 -11.65 10.98 12.14
CA ASP A 99 -11.34 11.15 13.56
C ASP A 99 -10.04 11.94 13.78
N LEU A 100 -9.26 12.21 12.73
CA LEU A 100 -8.01 12.97 12.81
C LEU A 100 -8.28 14.47 12.97
N THR A 101 -7.43 15.14 13.73
CA THR A 101 -7.38 16.60 13.74
C THR A 101 -6.76 17.14 12.44
N ALA A 102 -6.89 18.45 12.21
CA ALA A 102 -6.25 19.10 11.06
C ALA A 102 -4.72 18.96 11.09
N ASP A 103 -4.12 19.06 12.28
CA ASP A 103 -2.67 18.93 12.46
C ASP A 103 -2.20 17.51 12.16
N GLU A 104 -2.92 16.50 12.67
CA GLU A 104 -2.61 15.09 12.39
C GLU A 104 -2.80 14.76 10.91
N THR A 105 -3.87 15.26 10.29
CA THR A 105 -4.13 15.06 8.86
C THR A 105 -3.00 15.65 8.00
N THR A 106 -2.57 16.86 8.36
CA THR A 106 -1.50 17.57 7.66
C THR A 106 -0.17 16.84 7.85
N ASP A 107 0.20 16.51 9.08
CA ASP A 107 1.46 15.82 9.38
C ASP A 107 1.51 14.42 8.73
N LEU A 108 0.40 13.68 8.72
CA LEU A 108 0.30 12.36 8.11
C LEU A 108 0.58 12.43 6.60
N TRP A 109 -0.04 13.37 5.88
CA TRP A 109 0.16 13.52 4.44
C TRP A 109 1.53 14.10 4.08
N LEU A 110 2.07 15.04 4.87
CA LEU A 110 3.44 15.54 4.68
C LEU A 110 4.46 14.43 4.93
N THR A 111 4.22 13.59 5.94
CA THR A 111 5.05 12.40 6.22
C THR A 111 4.98 11.42 5.06
N ALA A 112 3.78 11.08 4.57
CA ALA A 112 3.61 10.19 3.43
C ALA A 112 4.28 10.74 2.16
N GLN A 113 4.11 12.03 1.85
CA GLN A 113 4.77 12.66 0.72
C GLN A 113 6.30 12.54 0.81
N LYS A 114 6.88 12.84 1.99
CA LYS A 114 8.33 12.75 2.21
C LYS A 114 8.84 11.32 2.08
N VAL A 115 8.15 10.36 2.70
CA VAL A 115 8.49 8.93 2.64
C VAL A 115 8.40 8.41 1.21
N GLY A 116 7.30 8.68 0.52
CA GLY A 116 7.10 8.25 -0.87
C GLY A 116 8.18 8.79 -1.79
N LYS A 117 8.54 10.08 -1.67
CA LYS A 117 9.64 10.67 -2.48
C LYS A 117 10.98 9.93 -2.27
N GLN A 118 11.35 9.64 -1.02
CA GLN A 118 12.61 8.97 -0.73
C GLN A 118 12.60 7.52 -1.22
N LEU A 119 11.51 6.80 -0.99
CA LEU A 119 11.39 5.40 -1.39
C LEU A 119 11.27 5.24 -2.91
N GLU A 120 10.59 6.15 -3.61
CA GLU A 120 10.56 6.19 -5.07
C GLU A 120 11.97 6.29 -5.64
N SER A 121 12.77 7.24 -5.15
CA SER A 121 14.16 7.40 -5.58
C SER A 121 15.02 6.20 -5.22
N TYR A 122 14.95 5.72 -3.97
CA TYR A 122 15.75 4.60 -3.47
C TYR A 122 15.51 3.33 -4.28
N HIS A 123 14.25 3.04 -4.57
CA HIS A 123 13.87 1.87 -5.35
C HIS A 123 14.01 2.06 -6.85
N LYS A 124 14.38 3.25 -7.35
CA LYS A 124 14.41 3.57 -8.80
C LYS A 124 13.01 3.44 -9.44
N GLY A 125 11.98 3.81 -8.68
CA GLY A 125 10.63 4.02 -9.16
C GLY A 125 10.53 5.27 -10.03
N SER A 126 9.40 5.40 -10.71
CA SER A 126 9.04 6.58 -11.51
C SER A 126 7.70 7.19 -11.08
N SER A 127 7.03 6.56 -10.12
CA SER A 127 5.74 6.98 -9.58
C SER A 127 5.57 6.36 -8.20
N THR A 128 4.60 6.86 -7.43
CA THR A 128 4.25 6.32 -6.12
C THR A 128 2.73 6.22 -5.98
N THR A 129 2.23 5.09 -5.51
CA THR A 129 0.82 4.93 -5.11
C THR A 129 0.68 5.27 -3.63
N PHE A 130 -0.27 6.16 -3.32
CA PHE A 130 -0.74 6.44 -1.96
C PHE A 130 -2.17 5.96 -1.82
N ALA A 131 -2.46 5.22 -0.76
CA ALA A 131 -3.76 4.58 -0.57
C ALA A 131 -4.18 4.60 0.91
N ILE A 132 -5.46 4.92 1.16
CA ILE A 132 -6.08 4.81 2.49
C ILE A 132 -7.32 3.95 2.35
N GLN A 133 -7.41 2.91 3.18
CA GLN A 133 -8.62 2.10 3.35
C GLN A 133 -9.32 2.57 4.62
N ASP A 134 -10.23 3.55 4.48
CA ASP A 134 -10.92 4.19 5.61
C ASP A 134 -12.22 3.47 5.97
N GLY A 135 -12.12 2.45 6.82
CA GLY A 135 -13.25 1.66 7.33
C GLY A 135 -13.33 0.23 6.75
N PRO A 136 -14.09 -0.67 7.41
CA PRO A 136 -14.14 -2.09 7.03
C PRO A 136 -14.56 -2.33 5.58
N GLU A 137 -15.57 -1.60 5.10
CA GLU A 137 -16.10 -1.72 3.73
C GLU A 137 -15.12 -1.20 2.67
N ALA A 138 -14.14 -0.38 3.08
CA ALA A 138 -13.04 0.07 2.22
C ALA A 138 -11.83 -0.88 2.25
N GLY A 139 -11.88 -1.98 3.01
CA GLY A 139 -10.78 -2.94 3.14
C GLY A 139 -9.87 -2.75 4.34
N GLN A 140 -10.24 -1.89 5.29
CA GLN A 140 -9.46 -1.71 6.50
C GLN A 140 -9.46 -2.97 7.35
N THR A 141 -8.28 -3.56 7.57
CA THR A 141 -8.12 -4.77 8.40
C THR A 141 -7.72 -4.42 9.84
N VAL A 142 -6.83 -3.44 10.01
CA VAL A 142 -6.44 -2.89 11.32
C VAL A 142 -7.14 -1.53 11.51
N PRO A 143 -7.98 -1.35 12.54
CA PRO A 143 -8.74 -0.12 12.77
C PRO A 143 -7.86 0.98 13.36
N HIS A 144 -6.85 1.39 12.59
CA HIS A 144 -5.95 2.51 12.86
C HIS A 144 -5.66 3.18 11.53
N VAL A 145 -5.80 4.51 11.42
CA VAL A 145 -5.52 5.24 10.18
C VAL A 145 -4.07 5.04 9.74
N HIS A 146 -3.90 4.56 8.51
CA HIS A 146 -2.61 4.42 7.85
C HIS A 146 -2.73 4.67 6.35
N ILE A 147 -1.67 5.23 5.78
CA ILE A 147 -1.46 5.41 4.36
C ILE A 147 -0.50 4.32 3.90
N HIS A 148 -0.95 3.54 2.93
CA HIS A 148 -0.07 2.66 2.17
C HIS A 148 0.75 3.51 1.20
N VAL A 149 2.07 3.34 1.24
CA VAL A 149 3.01 4.02 0.33
C VAL A 149 3.74 2.96 -0.48
N LEU A 150 3.59 3.02 -1.80
CA LEU A 150 4.13 2.02 -2.71
C LEU A 150 4.85 2.69 -3.88
N PRO A 151 6.18 2.72 -3.89
CA PRO A 151 6.98 3.05 -5.06
C PRO A 151 6.60 2.14 -6.23
N ARG A 152 6.49 2.74 -7.42
CA ARG A 152 6.04 2.07 -8.65
C ARG A 152 7.06 2.22 -9.77
N LYS A 153 7.18 1.18 -10.59
CA LYS A 153 8.01 1.14 -11.80
C LYS A 153 7.16 0.79 -13.01
N ALA A 154 7.56 1.27 -14.18
CA ALA A 154 6.92 0.84 -15.42
C ALA A 154 6.98 -0.69 -15.56
N GLY A 155 5.82 -1.33 -15.67
CA GLY A 155 5.71 -2.79 -15.80
C GLY A 155 5.90 -3.57 -14.50
N ASP A 156 5.90 -2.93 -13.32
CA ASP A 156 5.82 -3.62 -12.02
C ASP A 156 4.49 -4.37 -11.84
N PHE A 157 3.47 -3.94 -12.59
CA PHE A 157 2.15 -4.51 -12.60
C PHE A 157 1.69 -4.65 -14.05
N GLU A 158 1.51 -5.89 -14.52
CA GLU A 158 1.19 -6.19 -15.92
C GLU A 158 -0.16 -5.59 -16.36
N LYS A 159 -1.09 -5.36 -15.42
CA LYS A 159 -2.46 -4.90 -15.70
C LYS A 159 -2.82 -3.67 -14.87
N ASN A 160 -2.24 -2.52 -15.18
CA ASN A 160 -2.60 -1.26 -14.52
C ASN A 160 -3.99 -0.75 -14.97
N ASP A 161 -4.41 -1.07 -16.20
CA ASP A 161 -5.56 -0.42 -16.87
C ASP A 161 -6.78 -1.34 -17.16
N GLU A 162 -6.72 -2.66 -16.91
CA GLU A 162 -7.81 -3.61 -17.24
C GLU A 162 -8.90 -3.73 -16.16
N ILE A 163 -9.15 -2.67 -15.38
CA ILE A 163 -10.17 -2.67 -14.34
C ILE A 163 -11.59 -2.72 -14.94
N TYR A 164 -11.76 -2.29 -16.20
CA TYR A 164 -13.06 -2.18 -16.87
C TYR A 164 -13.52 -3.44 -17.59
N ASP A 165 -12.60 -4.33 -18.00
CA ASP A 165 -12.95 -5.56 -18.74
C ASP A 165 -13.24 -6.75 -17.80
N ALA A 166 -12.86 -6.65 -16.51
CA ALA A 166 -12.93 -7.73 -15.54
C ALA A 166 -14.28 -7.84 -14.79
N ILE A 167 -15.40 -7.42 -15.38
CA ILE A 167 -16.71 -7.46 -14.71
C ILE A 167 -17.30 -8.89 -14.69
N GLU A 168 -16.89 -9.78 -15.59
CA GLU A 168 -17.39 -11.18 -15.65
C GLU A 168 -16.43 -12.26 -15.12
N VAL A 169 -15.13 -11.95 -14.95
CA VAL A 169 -14.09 -12.95 -14.57
C VAL A 169 -13.99 -13.18 -13.04
N LYS A 170 -14.69 -12.36 -12.24
CA LYS A 170 -14.42 -12.13 -10.82
C LYS A 170 -14.66 -13.28 -9.86
N GLU A 171 -15.53 -14.24 -10.17
CA GLU A 171 -15.87 -15.29 -9.19
C GLU A 171 -14.74 -16.33 -9.02
N LYS A 172 -14.08 -16.72 -10.13
CA LYS A 172 -12.94 -17.66 -10.09
C LYS A 172 -11.65 -17.00 -9.61
N GLU A 173 -11.44 -15.73 -9.94
CA GLU A 173 -10.29 -14.98 -9.46
C GLU A 173 -10.37 -14.67 -7.97
N LEU A 174 -11.57 -14.43 -7.42
CA LEU A 174 -11.74 -14.20 -5.98
C LEU A 174 -11.36 -15.45 -5.18
N GLN A 175 -11.71 -16.63 -5.69
CA GLN A 175 -11.31 -17.92 -5.10
C GLN A 175 -9.79 -18.11 -5.14
N GLN A 176 -9.13 -17.85 -6.28
CA GLN A 176 -7.67 -17.87 -6.38
C GLN A 176 -6.98 -16.85 -5.46
N LYS A 177 -7.57 -15.65 -5.27
CA LYS A 177 -7.02 -14.60 -4.40
C LYS A 177 -7.09 -14.98 -2.92
N LEU A 178 -8.16 -15.63 -2.48
CA LEU A 178 -8.25 -16.19 -1.13
C LEU A 178 -7.20 -17.27 -0.88
N ASP A 179 -6.78 -17.98 -1.92
CA ASP A 179 -5.74 -19.00 -1.81
C ASP A 179 -4.33 -18.38 -1.78
N LEU A 180 -4.07 -17.30 -2.54
CA LEU A 180 -2.82 -16.53 -2.46
C LEU A 180 -2.59 -15.88 -1.08
N ASP A 181 -3.66 -15.43 -0.41
CA ASP A 181 -3.55 -14.85 0.94
C ASP A 181 -3.15 -15.91 1.99
N LYS A 182 -3.57 -17.17 1.81
CA LYS A 182 -3.16 -18.31 2.65
C LYS A 182 -1.70 -18.69 2.48
N GLU A 183 -1.09 -18.39 1.33
CA GLU A 183 0.31 -18.68 1.03
C GLU A 183 1.27 -17.55 1.46
N ARG A 184 0.74 -16.41 1.93
CA ARG A 184 1.57 -15.30 2.45
C ARG A 184 2.31 -15.76 3.68
N LYS A 185 3.62 -15.52 3.67
CA LYS A 185 4.50 -15.74 4.82
C LYS A 185 4.86 -14.41 5.45
N ASP A 186 4.82 -14.38 6.77
CA ASP A 186 5.28 -13.25 7.56
C ASP A 186 6.79 -13.13 7.37
N ARG A 187 7.26 -11.89 7.17
CA ARG A 187 8.70 -11.63 7.14
C ARG A 187 9.29 -11.84 8.52
N SER A 188 10.55 -12.25 8.55
CA SER A 188 11.27 -12.32 9.82
C SER A 188 11.52 -10.92 10.37
N LEU A 189 11.61 -10.81 11.70
CA LEU A 189 11.94 -9.55 12.35
C LEU A 189 13.33 -9.04 11.92
N GLU A 190 14.26 -9.95 11.62
CA GLU A 190 15.59 -9.59 11.13
C GLU A 190 15.54 -8.90 9.77
N GLU A 191 14.79 -9.45 8.80
CA GLU A 191 14.60 -8.84 7.48
C GLU A 191 13.95 -7.45 7.59
N MET A 192 12.92 -7.32 8.43
CA MET A 192 12.24 -6.04 8.66
C MET A 192 13.16 -5.00 9.29
N ASN A 193 13.98 -5.39 10.26
CA ASN A 193 14.93 -4.50 10.89
C ASN A 193 15.99 -4.01 9.91
N GLN A 194 16.53 -4.92 9.09
CA GLN A 194 17.51 -4.57 8.05
C GLN A 194 16.92 -3.59 7.02
N GLU A 195 15.68 -3.82 6.57
CA GLU A 195 15.00 -2.90 5.66
C GLU A 195 14.77 -1.53 6.31
N ALA A 196 14.30 -1.51 7.55
CA ALA A 196 14.09 -0.27 8.29
C ALA A 196 15.40 0.51 8.49
N ASP A 197 16.52 -0.17 8.77
CA ASP A 197 17.84 0.45 8.88
C ASP A 197 18.30 1.09 7.56
N GLN A 198 18.07 0.41 6.44
CA GLN A 198 18.34 0.97 5.12
C GLN A 198 17.50 2.24 4.88
N TYR A 199 16.21 2.20 5.19
CA TYR A 199 15.34 3.36 5.00
C TYR A 199 15.66 4.51 5.95
N ARG A 200 16.07 4.25 7.20
CA ARG A 200 16.51 5.30 8.13
C ARG A 200 17.61 6.17 7.52
N SER A 201 18.55 5.55 6.80
CA SER A 201 19.66 6.26 6.17
C SER A 201 19.23 7.30 5.12
N LEU A 202 18.00 7.22 4.60
CA LEU A 202 17.45 8.14 3.61
C LEU A 202 16.93 9.47 4.22
N PHE A 203 16.85 9.53 5.56
CA PHE A 203 16.31 10.68 6.29
C PHE A 203 17.33 11.34 7.21
N LEU A 204 18.60 10.94 7.11
CA LEU A 204 19.76 11.54 7.79
C LEU A 204 20.22 12.83 7.09
#